data_AF-A0A1Q9UWK8-F1
#
_entry.id   AF-A0A1Q9UWK8-F1
#
_cell.length_a   1.000
_cell.length_b   1.000
_cell.length_c   1.000
_cell.angle_alpha   90.00
_cell.angle_beta   90.00
_cell.angle_gamma   90.00
#
_symmetry.space_group_name_H-M   'P 1'
#
loop_
_entity.id
_entity.type
_entity.pdbx_description
1 polymer ?
#
loop_
_entity_poly.entity_id
_entity_poly.type
_entity_poly.pdbx_seq_one_letter_code
_entity_poly.pdbx_strand_id
1 'polypeptide(L)'
;MDEPTPTGQDQDRRDRAIAAFWADARIRGKLNRIEVYAGAQVSDTLPPPAWSFGGEDDPQTADRLLGLVLAGRKTATASAYRDYEADARTRQALDEGPAEGDTLTRTGVDLDLALPEPGLLSIILDGAGQPRALVRITDVEVCRFADVSAEHARLEGEGNGTLADWRAIHREAFAATAPHGEPVDDDTLVVLERFEVLVPAAAGRAARRHP
;
A
#
# COMPACT_ATOMS: atom_id res chain seq x y z
N MET A 1 15.42 22.64 8.19
CA MET A 1 14.00 22.87 8.48
C MET A 1 13.56 21.56 9.05
N ASP A 2 13.68 21.42 10.37
CA ASP A 2 13.40 20.15 11.06
C ASP A 2 11.89 19.92 11.06
N GLU A 3 11.46 18.82 10.47
CA GLU A 3 10.08 18.37 10.56
C GLU A 3 9.71 18.00 12.00
N PRO A 4 8.48 18.26 12.45
CA PRO A 4 8.01 17.74 13.72
C PRO A 4 7.77 16.23 13.57
N THR A 5 8.65 15.41 14.14
CA THR A 5 8.41 13.98 14.33
C THR A 5 7.05 13.79 15.02
N PRO A 6 6.16 12.90 14.52
CA PRO A 6 4.89 12.63 15.17
C PRO A 6 5.14 12.26 16.64
N THR A 7 4.45 12.95 17.55
CA THR A 7 4.62 12.76 18.99
C THR A 7 4.22 11.33 19.36
N GLY A 8 4.89 10.71 20.34
CA GLY A 8 4.53 9.34 20.78
C GLY A 8 3.05 9.17 21.16
N GLN A 9 2.38 10.25 21.60
CA GLN A 9 0.95 10.27 21.88
C GLN A 9 0.07 10.14 20.62
N ASP A 10 0.51 10.67 19.48
CA ASP A 10 -0.22 10.58 18.21
C ASP A 10 -0.11 9.17 17.62
N GLN A 11 1.08 8.56 17.73
CA GLN A 11 1.30 7.16 17.35
C GLN A 11 0.45 6.21 18.21
N ASP A 12 0.46 6.34 19.54
CA ASP A 12 -0.36 5.53 20.44
C ASP A 12 -1.86 5.65 20.12
N ARG A 13 -2.32 6.86 19.79
CA ARG A 13 -3.71 7.12 19.40
C ARG A 13 -4.05 6.43 18.06
N ARG A 14 -3.15 6.50 17.08
CA ARG A 14 -3.30 5.83 15.78
C ARG A 14 -3.36 4.32 15.95
N ASP A 15 -2.44 3.74 16.71
CA ASP A 15 -2.38 2.30 16.96
C ASP A 15 -3.66 1.80 17.65
N ARG A 16 -4.16 2.56 18.64
CA ARG A 16 -5.44 2.26 19.29
C ARG A 16 -6.63 2.36 18.32
N ALA A 17 -6.63 3.33 17.42
CA ALA A 17 -7.67 3.48 16.42
C ALA A 17 -7.65 2.31 15.42
N ILE A 18 -6.47 1.91 14.95
CA ILE A 18 -6.26 0.74 14.07
C ILE A 18 -6.74 -0.54 14.74
N ALA A 19 -6.35 -0.78 15.99
CA ALA A 19 -6.78 -1.95 16.75
C ALA A 19 -8.31 -1.99 16.94
N ALA A 20 -8.93 -0.85 17.25
CA ALA A 20 -10.38 -0.75 17.40
C ALA A 20 -11.12 -0.99 16.07
N PHE A 21 -10.63 -0.42 14.97
CA PHE A 21 -11.18 -0.65 13.64
C PHE A 21 -11.05 -2.12 13.23
N TRP A 22 -9.90 -2.74 13.48
CA TRP A 22 -9.67 -4.15 13.16
C TRP A 22 -10.64 -5.07 13.90
N ALA A 23 -10.84 -4.85 15.20
CA ALA A 23 -11.78 -5.64 15.99
C ALA A 23 -13.22 -5.57 15.43
N ASP A 24 -13.68 -4.38 15.04
CA ASP A 24 -14.99 -4.19 14.41
C ASP A 24 -15.06 -4.77 12.99
N ALA A 25 -14.00 -4.57 12.18
CA ALA A 25 -13.94 -5.03 10.80
C ALA A 25 -13.96 -6.55 10.68
N ARG A 26 -13.33 -7.29 11.61
CA ARG A 26 -13.41 -8.76 11.63
C ARG A 26 -14.84 -9.27 11.77
N ILE A 27 -15.61 -8.62 12.64
CA ILE A 27 -17.01 -8.97 12.90
C ILE A 27 -17.86 -8.67 11.67
N ARG A 28 -17.75 -7.45 11.12
CA ARG A 28 -18.54 -7.01 9.96
C ARG A 28 -18.17 -7.75 8.67
N GLY A 29 -16.88 -7.98 8.46
CA GLY A 29 -16.32 -8.70 7.31
C GLY A 29 -16.44 -10.22 7.40
N LYS A 30 -16.98 -10.76 8.50
CA LYS A 30 -17.16 -12.21 8.74
C LYS A 30 -15.86 -13.01 8.55
N LEU A 31 -14.72 -12.42 8.93
CA LEU A 31 -13.39 -12.99 8.68
C LEU A 31 -13.11 -14.26 9.48
N ASN A 32 -13.78 -14.45 10.62
CA ASN A 32 -13.74 -15.67 11.44
C ASN A 32 -14.22 -16.93 10.70
N ARG A 33 -14.74 -16.80 9.46
CA ARG A 33 -15.22 -17.91 8.63
C ARG A 33 -14.33 -18.21 7.42
N ILE A 34 -13.32 -17.38 7.15
CA ILE A 34 -12.46 -17.46 5.96
C ILE A 34 -11.23 -18.35 6.23
N GLU A 35 -10.91 -18.60 7.51
CA GLU A 35 -9.77 -19.42 7.94
C GLU A 35 -9.80 -20.88 7.45
N VAL A 36 -10.98 -21.42 7.13
CA VAL A 36 -11.08 -22.85 6.77
C VAL A 36 -10.67 -23.13 5.32
N TYR A 37 -10.57 -22.12 4.44
CA TYR A 37 -10.41 -22.37 2.99
C TYR A 37 -9.16 -21.77 2.35
N ALA A 38 -8.44 -20.84 2.99
CA ALA A 38 -7.42 -20.05 2.29
C ALA A 38 -5.96 -20.26 2.73
N GLY A 39 -5.65 -21.12 3.70
CA GLY A 39 -4.26 -21.46 4.07
C GLY A 39 -3.37 -20.31 4.61
N ALA A 40 -3.80 -19.05 4.49
CA ALA A 40 -3.10 -17.88 4.98
C ALA A 40 -3.35 -17.71 6.49
N GLN A 41 -2.31 -17.93 7.29
CA GLN A 41 -2.30 -17.72 8.74
C GLN A 41 -2.21 -16.21 9.02
N VAL A 42 -3.32 -15.49 8.96
CA VAL A 42 -3.39 -14.17 9.62
C VAL A 42 -3.43 -14.45 11.11
N SER A 43 -2.44 -13.97 11.86
CA SER A 43 -2.50 -14.01 13.33
C SER A 43 -3.79 -13.35 13.75
N ASP A 44 -4.70 -14.16 14.27
CA ASP A 44 -6.10 -13.84 14.49
C ASP A 44 -6.30 -12.82 15.64
N THR A 45 -5.23 -12.12 16.03
CA THR A 45 -5.16 -11.14 17.11
C THR A 45 -4.53 -9.82 16.70
N LEU A 46 -3.63 -9.79 15.71
CA LEU A 46 -2.93 -8.56 15.31
C LEU A 46 -3.64 -7.91 14.11
N PRO A 47 -3.74 -6.57 14.08
CA PRO A 47 -4.21 -5.88 12.88
C PRO A 47 -3.26 -6.15 11.71
N PRO A 48 -3.77 -6.29 10.48
CA PRO A 48 -2.92 -6.33 9.30
C PRO A 48 -2.19 -4.98 9.11
N PRO A 49 -1.19 -4.91 8.21
CA PRO A 49 -0.52 -3.66 7.87
C PRO A 49 -1.50 -2.53 7.57
N ALA A 50 -1.18 -1.33 8.05
CA ALA A 50 -2.03 -0.15 7.92
C ALA A 50 -1.25 1.00 7.28
N TRP A 51 -1.73 1.48 6.13
CA TRP A 51 -1.01 2.44 5.29
C TRP A 51 -1.97 3.38 4.56
N SER A 52 -1.46 4.50 4.08
CA SER A 52 -2.19 5.52 3.30
C SER A 52 -1.61 5.64 1.89
N PHE A 53 -2.45 5.95 0.91
CA PHE A 53 -1.97 6.26 -0.44
C PHE A 53 -1.20 7.59 -0.46
N GLY A 54 -0.27 7.75 -1.41
CA GLY A 54 0.43 9.03 -1.64
C GLY A 54 1.67 9.27 -0.77
N GLY A 55 2.11 8.28 0.01
CA GLY A 55 3.22 8.46 0.95
C GLY A 55 2.80 9.18 2.24
N GLU A 56 3.73 9.32 3.19
CA GLU A 56 3.45 9.92 4.50
C GLU A 56 3.30 11.46 4.42
N ASP A 57 3.90 12.08 3.40
CA ASP A 57 4.01 13.55 3.28
C ASP A 57 2.92 14.18 2.40
N ASP A 58 1.98 13.40 1.87
CA ASP A 58 0.86 13.89 1.05
C ASP A 58 -0.51 13.43 1.56
N PRO A 59 -0.99 14.01 2.68
CA PRO A 59 -2.29 13.66 3.24
C PRO A 59 -3.47 13.99 2.30
N GLN A 60 -3.30 14.94 1.38
CA GLN A 60 -4.36 15.30 0.43
C GLN A 60 -4.53 14.22 -0.63
N THR A 61 -3.44 13.65 -1.13
CA THR A 61 -3.48 12.50 -2.03
C THR A 61 -4.04 11.27 -1.31
N ALA A 62 -3.68 11.03 -0.04
CA ALA A 62 -4.26 9.96 0.76
C ALA A 62 -5.80 10.05 0.82
N ASP A 63 -6.33 11.22 1.18
CA ASP A 63 -7.78 11.46 1.27
C ASP A 63 -8.49 11.32 -0.08
N ARG A 64 -7.90 11.89 -1.14
CA ARG A 64 -8.44 11.83 -2.51
C ARG A 64 -8.57 10.38 -2.98
N LEU A 65 -7.51 9.59 -2.83
CA LEU A 65 -7.45 8.20 -3.30
C LEU A 65 -8.29 7.27 -2.46
N LEU A 66 -8.29 7.45 -1.14
CA LEU A 66 -9.25 6.76 -0.27
C LEU A 66 -10.70 7.06 -0.68
N GLY A 67 -11.01 8.30 -1.07
CA GLY A 67 -12.32 8.68 -1.59
C GLY A 67 -12.73 7.87 -2.83
N LEU A 68 -11.78 7.54 -3.73
CA LEU A 68 -12.02 6.66 -4.87
C LEU A 68 -12.27 5.21 -4.44
N VAL A 69 -11.51 4.72 -3.47
CA VAL A 69 -11.67 3.36 -2.91
C VAL A 69 -13.04 3.20 -2.27
N LEU A 70 -13.44 4.13 -1.39
CA LEU A 70 -14.74 4.08 -0.70
C LEU A 70 -15.92 4.25 -1.67
N ALA A 71 -15.71 4.91 -2.80
CA ALA A 71 -16.70 5.01 -3.87
C ALA A 71 -16.74 3.76 -4.79
N GLY A 72 -15.86 2.77 -4.59
CA GLY A 72 -15.74 1.58 -5.42
C GLY A 72 -15.16 1.85 -6.82
N ARG A 73 -14.52 3.00 -7.03
CA ARG A 73 -13.89 3.37 -8.31
C ARG A 73 -12.44 2.92 -8.39
N LYS A 74 -11.69 3.02 -7.29
CA LYS A 74 -10.31 2.51 -7.19
C LYS A 74 -10.35 1.12 -6.55
N THR A 75 -10.02 0.11 -7.33
CA THR A 75 -9.93 -1.30 -6.94
C THR A 75 -8.59 -1.93 -7.37
N ALA A 76 -7.63 -1.09 -7.74
CA ALA A 76 -6.27 -1.48 -8.08
C ALA A 76 -5.28 -0.42 -7.62
N THR A 77 -4.03 -0.83 -7.44
CA THR A 77 -2.88 0.03 -7.14
C THR A 77 -1.64 -0.52 -7.84
N ALA A 78 -0.62 0.32 -7.99
CA ALA A 78 0.66 -0.06 -8.53
C ALA A 78 1.82 0.42 -7.65
N SER A 79 2.86 -0.39 -7.58
CA SER A 79 4.10 -0.11 -6.85
C SER A 79 5.30 -0.37 -7.77
N ALA A 80 6.42 0.31 -7.54
CA ALA A 80 7.62 0.05 -8.33
C ALA A 80 8.28 -1.26 -7.87
N TYR A 81 8.63 -2.16 -8.80
CA TYR A 81 9.23 -3.45 -8.45
C TYR A 81 10.55 -3.30 -7.67
N ARG A 82 11.33 -2.26 -8.00
CA ARG A 82 12.59 -1.94 -7.32
C ARG A 82 12.42 -1.63 -5.83
N ASP A 83 11.24 -1.20 -5.38
CA ASP A 83 11.00 -0.91 -3.95
C ASP A 83 11.09 -2.22 -3.15
N TYR A 84 10.55 -3.32 -3.70
CA TYR A 84 10.70 -4.66 -3.13
C TYR A 84 12.15 -5.17 -3.18
N GLU A 85 12.90 -4.83 -4.23
CA GLU A 85 14.33 -5.16 -4.28
C GLU A 85 15.13 -4.40 -3.22
N ALA A 86 14.82 -3.13 -2.98
CA ALA A 86 15.45 -2.32 -1.95
C ALA A 86 15.15 -2.86 -0.55
N ASP A 87 13.90 -3.25 -0.29
CA ASP A 87 13.50 -3.89 0.95
C ASP A 87 14.20 -5.24 1.16
N ALA A 88 14.33 -6.05 0.12
CA ALA A 88 15.04 -7.32 0.18
C ALA A 88 16.53 -7.13 0.48
N ARG A 89 17.19 -6.16 -0.16
CA ARG A 89 18.59 -5.81 0.13
C ARG A 89 18.76 -5.33 1.57
N THR A 90 17.80 -4.53 2.07
CA THR A 90 17.81 -4.04 3.45
C THR A 90 17.69 -5.19 4.45
N ARG A 91 16.74 -6.11 4.24
CA ARG A 91 16.59 -7.32 5.08
C ARG A 91 17.84 -8.19 5.05
N GLN A 92 18.39 -8.46 3.86
CA GLN A 92 19.62 -9.23 3.72
C GLN A 92 20.80 -8.57 4.47
N ALA A 93 20.95 -7.26 4.39
CA ALA A 93 22.01 -6.54 5.11
C ALA A 93 21.88 -6.60 6.64
N LEU A 94 20.64 -6.64 7.16
CA LEU A 94 20.39 -6.84 8.59
C LEU A 94 20.75 -8.26 9.05
N ASP A 95 20.50 -9.26 8.20
CA ASP A 95 20.80 -10.67 8.49
C ASP A 95 22.30 -11.00 8.35
N GLU A 96 23.02 -10.39 7.40
CA GLU A 96 24.43 -10.66 7.11
C GLU A 96 25.42 -9.94 8.06
N GLY A 97 24.98 -8.95 8.84
CA GLY A 97 25.85 -8.12 9.69
C GLY A 97 26.75 -7.16 8.89
N PRO A 98 27.49 -6.22 9.53
CA PRO A 98 28.30 -5.26 8.80
C PRO A 98 29.44 -5.96 8.06
N ALA A 99 29.42 -5.90 6.73
CA ALA A 99 30.46 -6.45 5.88
C ALA A 99 31.78 -5.67 6.06
N GLU A 100 32.75 -6.25 6.77
CA GLU A 100 34.15 -5.84 6.62
C GLU A 100 34.70 -6.43 5.31
N GLY A 101 34.85 -5.60 4.27
CA GLY A 101 35.71 -5.93 3.13
C GLY A 101 35.09 -5.78 1.75
N ASP A 102 35.66 -4.83 1.00
CA ASP A 102 35.73 -4.69 -0.46
C ASP A 102 34.48 -5.07 -1.31
N THR A 103 33.68 -4.05 -1.61
CA THR A 103 32.53 -4.12 -2.52
C THR A 103 33.01 -4.23 -3.97
N LEU A 104 33.11 -5.45 -4.50
CA LEU A 104 33.05 -5.63 -5.96
C LEU A 104 32.26 -6.89 -6.37
N THR A 105 31.18 -6.61 -7.11
CA THR A 105 30.46 -7.52 -8.01
C THR A 105 29.71 -8.70 -7.36
N ARG A 106 28.51 -8.42 -6.84
CA ARG A 106 27.44 -9.42 -6.77
C ARG A 106 26.39 -9.12 -7.85
N THR A 107 26.73 -9.37 -9.10
CA THR A 107 25.76 -9.40 -10.22
C THR A 107 25.03 -10.75 -10.18
N GLY A 108 23.76 -10.72 -9.79
CA GLY A 108 22.91 -11.91 -9.66
C GLY A 108 22.62 -12.25 -8.20
N VAL A 109 21.80 -11.43 -7.54
CA VAL A 109 21.22 -11.76 -6.25
C VAL A 109 19.86 -12.42 -6.49
N ASP A 110 19.73 -13.67 -6.06
CA ASP A 110 18.44 -14.30 -5.80
C ASP A 110 17.87 -13.62 -4.55
N LEU A 111 17.24 -12.45 -4.74
CA LEU A 111 16.65 -11.68 -3.66
C LEU A 111 15.33 -12.36 -3.28
N ASP A 112 15.17 -12.65 -1.98
CA ASP A 112 13.88 -13.10 -1.44
C ASP A 112 12.91 -11.91 -1.39
N LEU A 113 12.28 -11.63 -2.53
CA LEU A 113 11.34 -10.51 -2.69
C LEU A 113 10.01 -10.84 -2.00
N ALA A 114 9.65 -10.04 -1.00
CA ALA A 114 8.37 -10.13 -0.33
C ALA A 114 7.29 -9.39 -1.14
N LEU A 115 6.98 -9.90 -2.33
CA LEU A 115 5.88 -9.39 -3.15
C LEU A 115 4.53 -9.65 -2.44
N PRO A 116 3.51 -8.80 -2.68
CA PRO A 116 2.17 -9.06 -2.18
C PRO A 116 1.62 -10.37 -2.75
N GLU A 117 0.72 -11.01 -2.00
CA GLU A 117 0.04 -12.24 -2.42
C GLU A 117 -1.49 -12.07 -2.36
N PRO A 118 -2.24 -12.69 -3.29
CA PRO A 118 -3.69 -12.78 -3.16
C PRO A 118 -4.12 -13.35 -1.81
N GLY A 119 -5.09 -12.68 -1.19
CA GLY A 119 -5.57 -12.98 0.16
C GLY A 119 -4.99 -12.07 1.24
N LEU A 120 -3.89 -11.37 0.97
CA LEU A 120 -3.29 -10.42 1.91
C LEU A 120 -4.30 -9.32 2.28
N LEU A 121 -4.39 -9.06 3.59
CA LEU A 121 -5.25 -8.01 4.14
C LEU A 121 -4.44 -6.75 4.41
N SER A 122 -5.08 -5.58 4.26
CA SER A 122 -4.50 -4.29 4.65
C SER A 122 -5.59 -3.33 5.11
N ILE A 123 -5.23 -2.42 6.02
CA ILE A 123 -6.08 -1.31 6.44
C ILE A 123 -5.64 -0.05 5.72
N ILE A 124 -6.54 0.56 4.96
CA ILE A 124 -6.30 1.86 4.32
C ILE A 124 -6.64 2.97 5.30
N LEU A 125 -5.70 3.89 5.47
CA LEU A 125 -5.80 5.07 6.30
C LEU A 125 -6.16 6.32 5.47
N ASP A 126 -6.78 7.31 6.11
CA ASP A 126 -6.89 8.66 5.56
C ASP A 126 -5.61 9.49 5.80
N GLY A 127 -5.57 10.72 5.27
CA GLY A 127 -4.45 11.64 5.44
C GLY A 127 -4.21 12.09 6.89
N ALA A 128 -5.15 11.81 7.80
CA ALA A 128 -4.98 12.04 9.24
C ALA A 128 -4.56 10.76 9.99
N GLY A 129 -4.17 9.70 9.26
CA GLY A 129 -3.75 8.42 9.81
C GLY A 129 -4.89 7.61 10.47
N GLN A 130 -6.16 7.96 10.24
CA GLN A 130 -7.30 7.22 10.78
C GLN A 130 -7.65 6.05 9.87
N PRO A 131 -8.03 4.87 10.40
CA PRO A 131 -8.40 3.71 9.58
C PRO A 131 -9.78 3.85 8.96
N ARG A 132 -9.87 3.61 7.64
CA ARG A 132 -11.07 3.92 6.83
C ARG A 132 -11.56 2.78 5.96
N ALA A 133 -10.74 1.81 5.61
CA ALA A 133 -11.18 0.61 4.90
C ALA A 133 -10.31 -0.59 5.23
N LEU A 134 -10.91 -1.78 5.29
CA LEU A 134 -10.21 -3.06 5.21
C LEU A 134 -10.31 -3.56 3.77
N VAL A 135 -9.17 -3.82 3.15
CA VAL A 135 -9.08 -4.37 1.79
C VAL A 135 -8.42 -5.74 1.79
N ARG A 136 -8.66 -6.49 0.72
CA ARG A 136 -7.99 -7.75 0.40
C ARG A 136 -7.44 -7.70 -1.01
N ILE A 137 -6.19 -8.11 -1.19
CA ILE A 137 -5.61 -8.35 -2.51
C ILE A 137 -6.27 -9.56 -3.16
N THR A 138 -6.72 -9.41 -4.39
CA THR A 138 -7.38 -10.46 -5.17
C THR A 138 -6.51 -10.99 -6.30
N ASP A 139 -5.55 -10.20 -6.77
CA ASP A 139 -4.66 -10.54 -7.88
C ASP A 139 -3.38 -9.70 -7.81
N VAL A 140 -2.26 -10.29 -8.22
CA VAL A 140 -0.95 -9.63 -8.29
C VAL A 140 -0.28 -9.99 -9.61
N GLU A 141 0.20 -9.00 -10.33
CA GLU A 141 0.88 -9.15 -11.62
C GLU A 141 2.14 -8.30 -11.64
N VAL A 142 3.26 -8.85 -12.14
CA VAL A 142 4.46 -8.08 -12.44
C VAL A 142 4.59 -7.94 -13.95
N CYS A 143 4.67 -6.70 -14.43
CA CYS A 143 4.85 -6.42 -15.84
C CYS A 143 5.74 -5.19 -16.04
N ARG A 144 6.12 -4.92 -17.29
CA ARG A 144 6.83 -3.67 -17.63
C ARG A 144 5.85 -2.50 -17.63
N PHE A 145 6.34 -1.31 -17.34
CA PHE A 145 5.55 -0.08 -17.32
C PHE A 145 4.81 0.16 -18.65
N ALA A 146 5.44 -0.19 -19.79
CA ALA A 146 4.82 -0.09 -21.10
C ALA A 146 3.68 -1.09 -21.33
N ASP A 147 3.70 -2.24 -20.65
CA ASP A 147 2.75 -3.34 -20.84
C ASP A 147 1.49 -3.18 -19.95
N VAL A 148 1.46 -2.19 -19.05
CA VAL A 148 0.29 -1.89 -18.21
C VAL A 148 -0.93 -1.61 -19.08
N SER A 149 -2.00 -2.36 -18.80
CA SER A 149 -3.22 -2.31 -19.59
C SER A 149 -4.08 -1.08 -19.27
N ALA A 150 -4.85 -0.64 -20.27
CA ALA A 150 -5.90 0.38 -20.06
C ALA A 150 -7.03 -0.11 -19.13
N GLU A 151 -7.15 -1.41 -18.89
CA GLU A 151 -8.04 -1.94 -17.85
C GLU A 151 -7.50 -1.62 -16.47
N HIS A 152 -6.22 -1.89 -16.21
CA HIS A 152 -5.60 -1.57 -14.93
C HIS A 152 -5.73 -0.07 -14.60
N ALA A 153 -5.40 0.80 -15.57
CA ALA A 153 -5.57 2.25 -15.40
C ALA A 153 -7.02 2.67 -15.03
N ARG A 154 -8.03 2.01 -15.61
CA ARG A 154 -9.44 2.25 -15.26
C ARG A 154 -9.80 1.76 -13.86
N LEU A 155 -9.23 0.62 -13.43
CA LEU A 155 -9.43 0.07 -12.09
C LEU A 155 -8.73 0.91 -11.02
N GLU A 156 -7.65 1.61 -11.35
CA GLU A 156 -7.04 2.60 -10.45
C GLU A 156 -7.89 3.88 -10.36
N GLY A 157 -8.54 4.26 -11.46
CA GLY A 157 -9.51 5.35 -11.50
C GLY A 157 -8.91 6.74 -11.22
N GLU A 158 -7.59 6.86 -11.27
CA GLU A 158 -6.88 8.13 -11.08
C GLU A 158 -6.91 9.01 -12.34
N GLY A 159 -6.81 10.33 -12.15
CA GLY A 159 -7.02 11.28 -13.24
C GLY A 159 -8.40 11.08 -13.89
N ASN A 160 -8.44 10.90 -15.21
CA ASN A 160 -9.66 10.56 -15.94
C ASN A 160 -9.83 9.04 -16.17
N GLY A 161 -9.03 8.20 -15.50
CA GLY A 161 -9.04 6.74 -15.66
C GLY A 161 -8.48 6.27 -17.01
N THR A 162 -7.68 7.09 -17.68
CA THR A 162 -7.05 6.75 -18.96
C THR A 162 -5.64 6.19 -18.75
N LEU A 163 -5.16 5.36 -19.68
CA LEU A 163 -3.79 4.86 -19.64
C LEU A 163 -2.74 5.99 -19.76
N ALA A 164 -3.07 7.07 -20.48
CA ALA A 164 -2.18 8.22 -20.61
C ALA A 164 -2.01 8.95 -19.28
N ASP A 165 -3.11 9.23 -18.57
CA ASP A 165 -3.08 9.84 -17.25
C ASP A 165 -2.34 8.93 -16.26
N TRP A 166 -2.64 7.62 -16.28
CA TRP A 166 -1.98 6.64 -15.45
C TRP A 166 -0.46 6.67 -15.65
N ARG A 167 0.01 6.67 -16.90
CA ARG A 167 1.45 6.72 -17.21
C ARG A 167 2.10 8.03 -16.76
N ALA A 168 1.41 9.16 -16.89
CA ALA A 168 1.94 10.45 -16.46
C ALA A 168 2.09 10.50 -14.93
N ILE A 169 1.03 10.15 -14.21
CA ILE A 169 0.99 10.15 -12.74
C ILE A 169 2.03 9.19 -12.17
N HIS A 170 2.06 7.95 -12.64
CA HIS A 170 2.95 6.93 -12.06
C HIS A 170 4.41 7.14 -12.45
N ARG A 171 4.70 7.73 -13.62
CA ARG A 171 6.08 8.05 -13.98
C ARG A 171 6.67 9.10 -13.04
N GLU A 172 5.88 10.11 -12.66
CA GLU A 172 6.29 11.11 -11.67
C GLU A 172 6.41 10.50 -10.27
N ALA A 173 5.38 9.79 -9.81
CA ALA A 173 5.35 9.21 -8.47
C ALA A 173 6.50 8.21 -8.25
N PHE A 174 6.72 7.30 -9.20
CA PHE A 174 7.81 6.35 -9.11
C PHE A 174 9.18 7.04 -9.27
N ALA A 175 9.35 8.05 -10.13
CA ALA A 175 10.64 8.74 -10.19
C ALA A 175 10.96 9.48 -8.88
N ALA A 176 9.95 9.98 -8.17
CA ALA A 176 10.11 10.68 -6.90
C ALA A 176 10.65 9.79 -5.77
N THR A 177 10.34 8.49 -5.80
CA THR A 177 10.82 7.51 -4.80
C THR A 177 12.04 6.71 -5.26
N ALA A 178 12.47 6.88 -6.51
CA ALA A 178 13.62 6.15 -7.04
C ALA A 178 14.91 6.57 -6.30
N PRO A 179 15.76 5.60 -5.89
CA PRO A 179 17.12 5.90 -5.45
C PRO A 179 17.79 6.83 -6.46
N HIS A 180 18.46 7.88 -6.00
CA HIS A 180 19.20 8.80 -6.86
C HIS A 180 18.38 9.49 -7.99
N GLY A 181 17.05 9.44 -7.94
CA GLY A 181 16.17 10.08 -8.92
C GLY A 181 16.21 9.44 -10.31
N GLU A 182 16.40 8.11 -10.38
CA GLU A 182 16.40 7.39 -11.65
C GLU A 182 15.06 7.56 -12.39
N PRO A 183 15.09 7.81 -13.71
CA PRO A 183 13.87 7.95 -14.49
C PRO A 183 13.14 6.61 -14.59
N VAL A 184 11.80 6.67 -14.63
CA VAL A 184 10.98 5.54 -15.05
C VAL A 184 10.89 5.55 -16.57
N ASP A 185 11.25 4.44 -17.18
CA ASP A 185 11.18 4.16 -18.61
C ASP A 185 10.18 3.04 -18.92
N ASP A 186 10.12 2.61 -20.18
CA ASP A 186 9.15 1.64 -20.65
C ASP A 186 9.44 0.20 -20.19
N ASP A 187 10.69 -0.10 -19.84
CA ASP A 187 11.13 -1.41 -19.35
C ASP A 187 11.13 -1.52 -17.82
N THR A 188 10.95 -0.40 -17.12
CA THR A 188 10.79 -0.37 -15.66
C THR A 188 9.70 -1.35 -15.21
N LEU A 189 10.04 -2.27 -14.31
CA LEU A 189 9.08 -3.24 -13.78
C LEU A 189 8.18 -2.61 -12.71
N VAL A 190 6.90 -2.95 -12.78
CA VAL A 190 5.86 -2.54 -11.82
C VAL A 190 5.14 -3.76 -11.28
N VAL A 191 4.72 -3.67 -10.03
CA VAL A 191 3.85 -4.64 -9.37
C VAL A 191 2.45 -4.04 -9.37
N LEU A 192 1.53 -4.73 -10.04
CA LEU A 192 0.13 -4.37 -10.15
C LEU A 192 -0.67 -5.22 -9.17
N GLU A 193 -1.45 -4.56 -8.32
CA GLU A 193 -2.30 -5.23 -7.34
C GLU A 193 -3.76 -4.89 -7.63
N ARG A 194 -4.64 -5.91 -7.65
CA ARG A 194 -6.09 -5.71 -7.60
C ARG A 194 -6.56 -6.02 -6.19
N PHE A 195 -7.55 -5.29 -5.72
CA PHE A 195 -8.10 -5.50 -4.39
C PHE A 195 -9.61 -5.27 -4.34
N GLU A 196 -10.24 -5.85 -3.31
CA GLU A 196 -11.62 -5.60 -2.94
C GLU A 196 -11.70 -4.93 -1.57
N VAL A 197 -12.69 -4.03 -1.39
CA VAL A 197 -13.03 -3.49 -0.06
C VAL A 197 -13.92 -4.51 0.64
N LEU A 198 -13.42 -5.09 1.72
CA LEU A 198 -14.21 -6.00 2.56
C LEU A 198 -15.11 -5.22 3.52
N VAL A 199 -14.55 -4.15 4.11
CA VAL A 199 -15.22 -3.39 5.17
C VAL A 199 -14.85 -1.91 5.09
N PRO A 200 -15.76 -0.99 4.73
CA PRO A 200 -15.54 0.43 4.93
C PRO A 200 -15.70 0.79 6.41
N ALA A 201 -15.02 1.83 6.89
CA ALA A 201 -15.34 2.43 8.18
C ALA A 201 -16.80 2.91 8.15
N ALA A 202 -17.53 2.61 9.21
CA ALA A 202 -18.86 3.17 9.38
C ALA A 202 -18.73 4.69 9.27
N ALA A 203 -19.59 5.34 8.49
CA ALA A 203 -19.67 6.79 8.49
C ALA A 203 -19.92 7.23 9.94
N GLY A 204 -18.88 7.72 10.60
CA GLY A 204 -18.98 8.23 11.94
C GLY A 204 -20.07 9.29 11.93
N ARG A 205 -20.99 9.22 12.90
CA ARG A 205 -22.00 10.24 13.17
C ARG A 205 -21.30 11.51 13.65
N ALA A 206 -20.54 12.16 12.78
CA ALA A 206 -19.70 13.31 13.05
C ALA A 206 -19.92 14.37 11.96
N ALA A 207 -21.19 14.73 11.76
CA ALA A 207 -21.61 15.94 11.05
C ALA A 207 -22.90 16.53 11.66
N ARG A 208 -23.10 16.36 12.98
CA ARG A 208 -24.20 16.99 13.72
C ARG A 208 -23.73 17.49 15.07
N ARG A 209 -23.28 18.74 15.10
CA ARG A 209 -23.17 19.73 16.21
C ARG A 209 -22.26 20.84 15.67
N HIS A 210 -22.60 22.13 15.58
CA HIS A 210 -23.63 22.94 16.25
C HIS A 210 -24.10 24.08 15.32
N PRO A 211 -25.26 24.70 15.62
CA PRO A 211 -25.93 25.72 14.78
C PRO A 211 -25.17 27.04 14.68
#